data_AF-A0A7W1BHA4-F1
#
_entry.id   AF-A0A7W1BHA4-F1
#
_cell.length_a   1.000
_cell.length_b   1.000
_cell.length_c   1.000
_cell.angle_alpha   90.00
_cell.angle_beta   90.00
_cell.angle_gamma   90.00
#
_symmetry.space_group_name_H-M   'P 1'
#
loop_
_entity.id
_entity.type
_entity.pdbx_description
1 polymer ?
#
loop_
_entity_poly.entity_id
_entity_poly.type
_entity_poly.pdbx_seq_one_letter_code
_entity_poly.pdbx_strand_id
1 'polypeptide(L)'
;MDSTRLPISKGAGIILGLGLGGFVDGILLHQIVHWHNMGSAVVPPITLEAMRDNMRWDGFFHAAVWLLTVVGVYWLLNDARRGVPLPSRKAFTGLLILGWGLFNLLEGIVDHHVLGLHHVRDLPAHVPVYDW
;
A
#
# COMPACT_ATOMS: atom_id res chain seq x y z
N MET A 1 -6.51 -43.30 4.60
CA MET A 1 -5.79 -42.22 5.30
C MET A 1 -5.83 -41.00 4.41
N ASP A 2 -6.73 -40.08 4.72
CA ASP A 2 -6.86 -38.83 3.97
C ASP A 2 -5.73 -37.91 4.44
N SER A 3 -4.71 -37.72 3.61
CA SER A 3 -3.65 -36.75 3.92
C SER A 3 -4.25 -35.37 3.74
N THR A 4 -4.60 -34.72 4.84
CA THR A 4 -5.04 -33.32 4.86
C THR A 4 -3.93 -32.47 4.25
N ARG A 5 -3.97 -32.26 2.93
CA ARG A 5 -3.05 -31.38 2.23
C ARG A 5 -3.24 -29.99 2.85
N LEU A 6 -2.18 -29.45 3.42
CA LEU A 6 -2.21 -28.09 3.94
C LEU A 6 -2.66 -27.14 2.81
N PRO A 7 -3.58 -26.19 3.08
CA PRO A 7 -4.06 -25.26 2.07
C PRO A 7 -2.89 -24.41 1.54
N ILE A 8 -2.92 -24.07 0.24
CA ILE A 8 -1.90 -23.25 -0.42
C ILE A 8 -1.69 -21.94 0.35
N SER A 9 -0.44 -21.48 0.46
CA SER A 9 -0.06 -20.22 1.11
C SER A 9 -0.58 -18.98 0.35
N LYS A 10 -1.88 -18.67 0.52
CA LYS A 10 -2.53 -17.51 -0.10
C LYS A 10 -2.32 -16.23 0.72
N GLY A 11 -2.39 -16.34 2.04
CA GLY A 11 -2.30 -15.21 2.97
C GLY A 11 -0.98 -14.44 2.83
N ALA A 12 0.14 -15.16 2.73
CA ALA A 12 1.45 -14.54 2.57
C ALA A 12 1.54 -13.66 1.30
N GLY A 13 0.98 -14.13 0.18
CA GLY A 13 0.94 -13.35 -1.07
C GLY A 13 0.06 -12.11 -0.98
N ILE A 14 -1.09 -12.19 -0.30
CA ILE A 14 -1.99 -11.03 -0.11
C ILE A 14 -1.34 -9.98 0.80
N ILE A 15 -0.78 -10.40 1.94
CA ILE A 15 -0.10 -9.48 2.87
C ILE A 15 1.11 -8.82 2.22
N LEU A 16 1.89 -9.59 1.45
CA LEU A 16 3.01 -9.03 0.71
C LEU A 16 2.53 -8.06 -0.37
N GLY A 17 1.41 -8.35 -1.05
CA GLY A 17 0.78 -7.45 -2.01
C GLY A 17 0.28 -6.14 -1.39
N LEU A 18 -0.28 -6.19 -0.16
CA LEU A 18 -0.66 -4.99 0.59
C LEU A 18 0.57 -4.08 0.85
N GLY A 19 1.64 -4.65 1.39
CA GLY A 19 2.86 -3.90 1.70
C GLY A 19 3.53 -3.33 0.45
N LEU A 20 3.71 -4.14 -0.59
CA LEU A 20 4.30 -3.68 -1.85
C LEU A 20 3.41 -2.66 -2.58
N GLY A 21 2.09 -2.84 -2.54
CA GLY A 21 1.13 -1.88 -3.10
C GLY A 21 1.23 -0.52 -2.43
N GLY A 22 1.32 -0.50 -1.10
CA GLY A 22 1.53 0.73 -0.35
C GLY A 22 2.89 1.39 -0.61
N PHE A 23 3.94 0.61 -0.88
CA PHE A 23 5.20 1.19 -1.36
C PHE A 23 5.09 1.80 -2.75
N VAL A 24 4.35 1.16 -3.68
CA VAL A 24 4.14 1.74 -5.01
C VAL A 24 3.43 3.08 -4.88
N ASP A 25 2.41 3.16 -4.04
CA ASP A 25 1.68 4.38 -3.73
C ASP A 25 2.59 5.47 -3.12
N GLY A 26 3.27 5.16 -2.01
CA GLY A 26 4.15 6.12 -1.34
C GLY A 26 5.35 6.58 -2.19
N ILE A 27 5.97 5.69 -2.97
CA ILE A 27 7.10 6.05 -3.83
C ILE A 27 6.62 6.83 -5.05
N LEU A 28 5.63 6.32 -5.78
CA LEU A 28 5.23 6.95 -7.03
C LEU A 28 4.40 8.20 -6.77
N LEU A 29 3.38 8.13 -5.92
CA LEU A 29 2.41 9.20 -5.75
C LEU A 29 2.86 10.24 -4.72
N HIS A 30 3.41 9.83 -3.57
CA HIS A 30 3.86 10.80 -2.57
C HIS A 30 5.20 11.45 -2.90
N GLN A 31 6.15 10.69 -3.46
CA GLN A 31 7.55 11.13 -3.57
C GLN A 31 8.02 11.49 -4.97
N ILE A 32 7.62 10.74 -6.00
CA ILE A 32 8.06 11.01 -7.38
C ILE A 32 7.14 12.06 -8.03
N VAL A 33 5.84 11.77 -8.05
CA VAL A 33 4.86 12.60 -8.78
C VAL A 33 4.27 13.69 -7.89
N HIS A 34 4.36 13.55 -6.56
CA HIS A 34 3.87 14.52 -5.58
C HIS A 34 2.36 14.82 -5.76
N TRP A 35 1.54 13.81 -6.04
CA TRP A 35 0.10 14.00 -6.19
C TRP A 35 -0.61 14.24 -4.87
N HIS A 36 -0.14 13.62 -3.81
CA HIS A 36 -0.64 13.78 -2.45
C HIS A 36 0.43 13.32 -1.46
N ASN A 37 0.35 13.80 -0.23
CA ASN A 37 1.07 13.22 0.90
C ASN A 37 0.03 12.76 1.91
N MET A 38 0.41 11.97 2.92
CA MET A 38 -0.56 11.39 3.84
C MET A 38 -1.54 12.40 4.46
N GLY A 39 -1.11 13.64 4.74
CA GLY A 39 -1.93 14.66 5.36
C GLY A 39 -2.18 15.89 4.48
N SER A 40 -2.00 15.80 3.15
CA SER A 40 -1.96 16.99 2.28
C SER A 40 -3.27 17.77 2.21
N ALA A 41 -4.43 17.15 2.49
CA ALA A 41 -5.71 17.87 2.57
C ALA A 41 -5.89 18.61 3.90
N VAL A 42 -5.22 18.17 4.98
CA VAL A 42 -5.29 18.80 6.30
C VAL A 42 -4.19 19.84 6.49
N VAL A 43 -2.98 19.52 6.06
CA VAL A 43 -1.80 20.38 6.11
C VAL A 43 -1.22 20.50 4.70
N PRO A 44 -1.68 21.47 3.89
CA PRO A 44 -1.23 21.63 2.52
C PRO A 44 0.30 21.84 2.44
N PRO A 45 1.04 21.05 1.62
CA PRO A 45 2.51 21.07 1.59
C PRO A 45 3.07 22.25 0.77
N ILE A 46 2.65 23.48 1.09
CA ILE A 46 3.03 24.73 0.38
C ILE A 46 4.11 25.53 1.11
N THR A 47 4.49 25.12 2.31
CA THR A 47 5.60 25.70 3.09
C THR A 47 6.60 24.60 3.44
N LEU A 48 7.86 24.98 3.72
CA LEU A 48 8.88 24.01 4.13
C LEU A 48 8.49 23.25 5.42
N GLU A 49 7.82 23.92 6.35
CA GLU A 49 7.32 23.30 7.58
C GLU A 49 6.23 22.27 7.28
N ALA A 50 5.22 22.65 6.49
CA ALA A 50 4.15 21.73 6.07
C ALA A 50 4.68 20.54 5.25
N MET A 51 5.67 20.76 4.38
CA MET A 51 6.33 19.69 3.63
C MET A 51 7.06 18.72 4.56
N ARG A 52 7.74 19.22 5.61
CA ARG A 52 8.41 18.37 6.61
C ARG A 52 7.42 17.54 7.41
N ASP A 53 6.28 18.11 7.78
CA ASP A 53 5.23 17.39 8.50
C ASP A 53 4.62 16.28 7.64
N ASN A 54 4.30 16.58 6.38
CA ASN A 54 3.83 15.57 5.42
C ASN A 54 4.85 14.47 5.18
N MET A 55 6.13 14.82 4.99
CA MET A 55 7.23 13.86 4.85
C MET A 55 7.32 12.93 6.07
N ARG A 56 7.07 13.44 7.28
CA ARG A 56 7.06 12.63 8.50
C ARG A 56 5.91 11.64 8.49
N TRP A 57 4.70 12.05 8.11
CA TRP A 57 3.54 11.16 8.01
C TRP A 57 3.71 10.11 6.90
N ASP A 58 4.27 10.50 5.76
CA ASP A 58 4.68 9.56 4.73
C ASP A 58 5.68 8.55 5.28
N GLY A 59 6.64 8.97 6.10
CA GLY A 59 7.58 8.07 6.75
C GLY A 59 6.90 7.02 7.65
N PHE A 60 5.89 7.42 8.44
CA PHE A 60 5.12 6.47 9.25
C PHE A 60 4.30 5.51 8.40
N PHE A 61 3.69 6.00 7.32
CA PHE A 61 3.01 5.16 6.34
C PHE A 61 3.98 4.14 5.72
N HIS A 62 5.16 4.57 5.28
CA HIS A 62 6.21 3.71 4.74
C HIS A 62 6.66 2.66 5.76
N ALA A 63 6.80 3.02 7.03
CA ALA A 63 7.14 2.08 8.09
C ALA A 63 6.05 1.00 8.27
N ALA A 64 4.77 1.37 8.18
CA ALA A 64 3.66 0.42 8.27
C ALA A 64 3.64 -0.56 7.10
N VAL A 65 3.76 -0.08 5.85
CA VAL A 65 3.79 -0.95 4.66
C VAL A 65 5.08 -1.76 4.56
N TRP A 66 6.19 -1.26 5.13
CA TRP A 66 7.41 -2.03 5.34
C TRP A 66 7.18 -3.21 6.29
N LEU A 67 6.53 -2.99 7.44
CA LEU A 67 6.19 -4.07 8.37
C LEU A 67 5.28 -5.11 7.72
N LEU A 68 4.25 -4.70 6.95
CA LEU A 68 3.41 -5.64 6.20
C LEU A 68 4.24 -6.46 5.21
N THR A 69 5.18 -5.83 4.50
CA THR A 69 6.09 -6.51 3.57
C THR A 69 6.94 -7.55 4.31
N VAL A 70 7.54 -7.18 5.45
CA VAL A 70 8.32 -8.08 6.30
C VAL A 70 7.47 -9.26 6.77
N VAL A 71 6.26 -9.01 7.28
CA VAL A 71 5.31 -10.07 7.70
C VAL A 71 4.99 -11.01 6.54
N GLY A 72 4.71 -10.49 5.35
CA GLY A 72 4.45 -11.30 4.15
C GLY A 72 5.63 -12.20 3.78
N VAL A 73 6.86 -11.68 3.84
CA VAL A 73 8.09 -12.45 3.58
C VAL A 73 8.29 -13.55 4.63
N TYR A 74 8.21 -13.22 5.92
CA TYR A 74 8.42 -14.21 6.99
C TYR A 74 7.30 -15.24 7.04
N TRP A 75 6.06 -14.88 6.72
CA TRP A 75 4.97 -15.83 6.57
C TRP A 75 5.24 -16.78 5.41
N LEU A 76 5.60 -16.27 4.22
CA LEU A 76 5.94 -17.11 3.07
C LEU A 76 7.10 -18.08 3.39
N LEU A 77 8.13 -17.59 4.08
CA LEU A 77 9.26 -18.39 4.53
C LEU A 77 8.83 -19.49 5.53
N ASN A 78 7.96 -19.14 6.49
CA ASN A 78 7.44 -20.09 7.47
C ASN A 78 6.60 -21.18 6.80
N ASP A 79 5.73 -20.82 5.87
CA ASP A 79 4.90 -21.77 5.12
C ASP A 79 5.78 -22.72 4.29
N ALA A 80 6.80 -22.20 3.62
CA ALA A 80 7.78 -23.00 2.89
C ALA A 80 8.50 -24.00 3.81
N ARG A 81 8.95 -23.57 5.00
CA ARG A 81 9.63 -24.43 5.99
C ARG A 81 8.73 -25.51 6.58
N ARG A 82 7.42 -25.25 6.65
CA ARG A 82 6.41 -26.20 7.14
C ARG A 82 5.93 -27.18 6.06
N GLY A 83 6.46 -27.10 4.84
CA GLY A 83 6.04 -27.93 3.72
C GLY A 83 4.64 -27.57 3.20
N VAL A 84 4.14 -26.36 3.47
CA VAL A 84 2.90 -25.86 2.88
C VAL A 84 3.14 -25.68 1.37
N PRO A 85 2.26 -26.17 0.49
CA PRO A 85 2.39 -25.95 -0.94
C PRO A 85 2.39 -24.44 -1.27
N LEU A 86 3.45 -24.00 -1.94
CA LEU A 86 3.54 -22.62 -2.42
C LEU A 86 2.73 -22.46 -3.72
N PRO A 87 2.11 -21.28 -3.94
CA PRO A 87 1.40 -20.99 -5.19
C PRO A 87 2.34 -21.04 -6.39
N SER A 88 1.80 -21.37 -7.57
CA SER A 88 2.52 -21.18 -8.84
C SER A 88 2.86 -19.70 -9.05
N ARG A 89 3.86 -19.40 -9.90
CA ARG A 89 4.24 -17.99 -10.22
C ARG A 89 3.03 -17.15 -10.61
N LYS A 90 2.16 -17.66 -11.50
CA LYS A 90 0.94 -16.97 -11.93
C LYS A 90 -0.03 -16.72 -10.77
N ALA A 91 -0.27 -17.73 -9.93
CA ALA A 91 -1.15 -17.59 -8.77
C ALA A 91 -0.58 -16.60 -7.75
N PHE A 92 0.73 -16.63 -7.50
CA PHE A 92 1.41 -15.71 -6.60
C PHE A 92 1.32 -14.26 -7.10
N THR A 93 1.59 -14.01 -8.39
CA THR A 93 1.39 -12.69 -8.99
C THR A 93 -0.05 -12.20 -8.84
N GLY A 94 -1.04 -13.09 -9.02
CA GLY A 94 -2.44 -12.76 -8.77
C GLY A 94 -2.74 -12.38 -7.32
N LEU A 95 -2.12 -13.04 -6.35
CA LEU A 95 -2.26 -12.71 -4.93
C LEU A 95 -1.60 -11.36 -4.58
N LEU A 96 -0.46 -11.03 -5.20
CA LEU A 96 0.18 -9.73 -5.05
C LEU A 96 -0.72 -8.60 -5.59
N ILE A 97 -1.28 -8.78 -6.79
CA ILE A 97 -2.22 -7.83 -7.40
C ILE A 97 -3.48 -7.70 -6.54
N LEU A 98 -4.01 -8.81 -6.01
CA LEU A 98 -5.16 -8.79 -5.10
C LEU A 98 -4.84 -8.01 -3.82
N GLY A 99 -3.67 -8.23 -3.22
CA GLY A 99 -3.21 -7.49 -2.05
C GLY A 99 -3.05 -6.00 -2.34
N TRP A 100 -2.48 -5.62 -3.49
CA TRP A 100 -2.41 -4.23 -3.90
C TRP A 100 -3.80 -3.62 -4.12
N GLY A 101 -4.71 -4.33 -4.80
CA GLY A 101 -6.10 -3.88 -4.95
C GLY A 101 -6.80 -3.66 -3.60
N LEU A 102 -6.59 -4.56 -2.64
CA LEU A 102 -7.13 -4.41 -1.29
C LEU A 102 -6.51 -3.22 -0.56
N PHE A 103 -5.21 -2.94 -0.76
CA PHE A 103 -4.55 -1.75 -0.22
C PHE A 103 -5.27 -0.49 -0.70
N ASN A 104 -5.44 -0.31 -2.01
CA ASN A 104 -6.13 0.86 -2.57
C ASN A 104 -7.57 1.00 -2.06
N LEU A 105 -8.28 -0.12 -1.88
CA LEU A 105 -9.64 -0.09 -1.37
C LEU A 105 -9.67 0.38 0.10
N LEU A 106 -8.78 -0.14 0.93
CA LEU A 106 -8.71 0.21 2.34
C LEU A 106 -8.23 1.65 2.55
N GLU A 107 -7.15 2.04 1.88
CA GLU A 107 -6.59 3.38 1.87
C GLU A 107 -7.65 4.38 1.38
N GLY A 108 -8.23 4.17 0.20
CA GLY A 108 -9.24 5.06 -0.34
C GLY A 108 -10.46 5.21 0.57
N ILE A 109 -10.95 4.14 1.21
CA ILE A 109 -12.07 4.23 2.17
C ILE A 109 -11.65 4.99 3.43
N VAL A 110 -10.56 4.58 4.06
CA VAL A 110 -10.17 5.11 5.38
C VAL A 110 -9.61 6.51 5.24
N ASP A 111 -8.63 6.72 4.37
CA ASP A 111 -7.85 7.95 4.34
C ASP A 111 -8.56 9.03 3.52
N HIS A 112 -9.23 8.70 2.40
CA HIS A 112 -9.92 9.73 1.59
C HIS A 112 -11.35 9.99 2.07
N HIS A 113 -12.13 8.95 2.40
CA HIS A 113 -13.56 9.12 2.68
C HIS A 113 -13.89 9.27 4.16
N VAL A 114 -13.26 8.48 5.03
CA VAL A 114 -13.57 8.51 6.47
C VAL A 114 -12.78 9.61 7.18
N LEU A 115 -11.46 9.68 6.94
CA LEU A 115 -10.57 10.61 7.62
C LEU A 115 -10.31 11.90 6.83
N GLY A 116 -10.46 11.87 5.51
CA GLY A 116 -10.24 13.04 4.63
C GLY A 116 -8.82 13.59 4.73
N LEU A 117 -7.82 12.72 4.88
CA LEU A 117 -6.43 13.12 5.11
C LEU A 117 -5.77 13.67 3.84
N HIS A 118 -6.16 13.14 2.68
CA HIS A 118 -5.72 13.57 1.36
C HIS A 118 -6.70 13.11 0.28
N HIS A 119 -6.56 13.65 -0.94
CA HIS A 119 -7.25 13.14 -2.13
C HIS A 119 -6.25 12.44 -3.05
N VAL A 120 -6.72 11.58 -3.96
CA VAL A 120 -5.88 10.89 -4.96
C VAL A 120 -4.94 11.84 -5.72
N ARG A 121 -5.41 13.06 -6.00
CA ARG A 121 -4.58 14.13 -6.57
C ARG A 121 -5.08 15.47 -6.07
N ASP A 122 -4.26 16.14 -5.27
CA ASP A 122 -4.51 17.51 -4.85
C ASP A 122 -4.06 18.47 -5.95
N LEU A 123 -5.01 19.03 -6.69
CA LEU A 123 -4.74 20.06 -7.70
C LEU A 123 -4.75 21.45 -7.07
N PRO A 124 -3.91 22.40 -7.54
CA PRO A 124 -4.10 23.80 -7.23
C PRO A 124 -5.52 24.22 -7.61
N ALA A 125 -6.19 25.00 -6.76
CA ALA A 125 -7.61 25.38 -6.90
C ALA A 125 -8.00 26.09 -8.22
N HIS A 126 -7.04 26.37 -9.11
CA HIS A 126 -7.23 27.13 -10.34
C HIS A 126 -6.88 26.38 -11.63
N VAL A 127 -6.65 25.05 -11.58
CA VAL A 127 -6.50 24.26 -12.83
C VAL A 127 -7.90 23.81 -13.26
N PRO A 128 -8.48 24.36 -14.34
CA PRO A 128 -9.75 23.90 -14.86
C PRO A 128 -9.64 22.44 -15.28
N VAL A 129 -10.70 21.65 -15.07
CA VAL A 129 -10.77 20.21 -15.42
C VAL A 129 -10.40 19.91 -16.89
N TYR A 130 -10.45 20.92 -17.76
CA TYR A 130 -10.22 20.80 -19.20
C TYR A 130 -8.99 21.53 -19.74
N ASP A 131 -8.17 22.15 -18.89
CA ASP A 131 -6.94 22.84 -19.32
C ASP A 131 -5.73 22.08 -18.75
N TRP A 132 -5.29 21.08 -19.51
CA TRP A 132 -4.10 20.26 -19.26
C TRP A 132 -3.17 20.27 -20.47
#